data_AF-A0A925P9J5-F1
#
_entry.id   AF-A0A925P9J5-F1
#
_cell.length_a   1.000
_cell.length_b   1.000
_cell.length_c   1.000
_cell.angle_alpha   90.00
_cell.angle_beta   90.00
_cell.angle_gamma   90.00
#
_symmetry.space_group_name_H-M   'P 1'
#
loop_
_entity.id
_entity.type
_entity.pdbx_description
1 polymer ?
#
loop_
_entity_poly.entity_id
_entity_poly.type
_entity_poly.pdbx_seq_one_letter_code
_entity_poly.pdbx_strand_id
1 'polypeptide(L)'
;LLADRVIPLTLGPGATLDTPVTVDLPHPRNRAALNHDPEFKRLRAHITSRLLGFGAKARQTVTRKLVLPDILPEDLDQPRVNRPPRRPSEEKRETIVST
;
A
#
# COMPACT_ATOMS: atom_id res chain seq x y z
N LEU A 1 19.44 0.24 21.58
CA LEU A 1 19.71 1.68 21.84
C LEU A 1 19.57 2.42 20.51
N LEU A 2 19.29 3.72 20.48
CA LEU A 2 19.29 4.47 19.20
C LEU A 2 20.69 4.47 18.60
N ALA A 3 20.77 4.45 17.27
CA ALA A 3 22.00 4.68 16.51
C ALA A 3 22.36 6.17 16.51
N ASP A 4 23.58 6.51 16.09
CA ASP A 4 24.04 7.90 16.01
C ASP A 4 23.37 8.69 14.88
N ARG A 5 22.84 7.97 13.88
CA ARG A 5 22.08 8.54 12.77
C ARG A 5 20.93 7.62 12.40
N VAL A 6 19.76 8.22 12.20
CA VAL A 6 18.55 7.53 11.74
C VAL A 6 18.12 8.15 10.43
N ILE A 7 18.03 7.35 9.37
CA ILE A 7 17.60 7.81 8.04
C ILE A 7 16.28 7.10 7.72
N PRO A 8 15.13 7.79 7.78
CA PRO A 8 13.85 7.19 7.45
C PRO A 8 13.77 6.81 5.96
N LEU A 9 13.07 5.72 5.66
CA LEU A 9 12.77 5.33 4.29
C LEU A 9 11.37 5.83 3.90
N THR A 10 11.22 6.38 2.69
CA THR A 10 9.90 6.72 2.14
C THR A 10 9.10 5.45 1.78
N LEU A 11 7.78 5.58 1.66
CA LEU A 11 6.90 4.43 1.40
C LEU A 11 6.60 4.26 -0.09
N GLY A 12 6.46 3.01 -0.53
CA GLY A 12 5.99 2.65 -1.88
C GLY A 12 7.09 2.16 -2.82
N PRO A 13 6.71 1.80 -4.07
CA PRO A 13 7.67 1.38 -5.09
C PRO A 13 8.61 2.55 -5.43
N GLY A 14 9.93 2.28 -5.41
CA GLY A 14 10.96 3.33 -5.57
C GLY A 14 11.30 4.10 -4.30
N ALA A 15 11.06 3.50 -3.12
CA ALA A 15 11.41 4.06 -1.82
C ALA A 15 12.85 4.62 -1.77
N THR A 16 12.98 5.82 -1.23
CA THR A 16 14.22 6.59 -1.11
C THR A 16 14.54 6.88 0.35
N LEU A 17 15.82 7.15 0.61
CA LEU A 17 16.27 7.64 1.91
C LEU A 17 15.88 9.11 2.07
N ASP A 18 15.21 9.44 3.17
CA ASP A 18 14.89 10.81 3.54
C ASP A 18 16.06 11.48 4.30
N THR A 19 15.85 12.70 4.77
CA THR A 19 16.83 13.49 5.50
C THR A 19 17.29 12.76 6.76
N PRO A 20 18.62 12.66 7.01
CA PRO A 20 19.14 12.05 8.21
C PRO A 20 18.76 12.83 9.48
N VAL A 21 18.39 12.09 10.52
CA VAL A 21 18.26 12.59 11.89
C VAL A 21 19.52 12.20 12.66
N THR A 22 20.31 13.20 13.05
CA THR A 22 21.49 13.00 13.91
C THR A 22 21.07 12.83 15.37
N VAL A 23 21.73 11.93 16.08
CA VAL A 23 21.48 11.60 17.49
C VAL A 23 22.75 11.89 18.28
N ASP A 24 22.86 13.11 18.81
CA ASP A 24 24.03 13.59 19.55
C ASP A 24 24.02 13.17 21.04
N LEU A 25 23.50 11.99 21.34
CA LEU A 25 23.48 11.45 22.70
C LEU A 25 24.82 10.78 23.02
N PRO A 26 25.47 11.09 24.16
CA PRO A 26 26.80 10.56 24.47
C PRO A 26 26.80 9.04 24.70
N HIS A 27 27.95 8.41 24.44
CA HIS A 27 28.21 7.00 24.73
C HIS A 27 29.03 6.84 26.03
N PRO A 28 28.89 5.72 26.76
CA PRO A 28 27.95 4.61 26.55
C PRO A 28 26.54 4.91 27.06
N ARG A 29 25.51 4.45 26.33
CA ARG A 29 24.11 4.74 26.65
C ARG A 29 23.48 3.66 27.54
N ASN A 30 22.88 4.05 28.66
CA ASN A 30 22.09 3.14 29.50
C ASN A 30 20.60 3.17 29.09
N ARG A 31 20.03 2.00 28.75
CA ARG A 31 18.65 1.89 28.25
C ARG A 31 17.60 2.34 29.27
N ALA A 32 17.80 2.07 30.56
CA ALA A 32 16.84 2.44 31.60
C ALA A 32 16.86 3.96 31.83
N ALA A 33 18.04 4.57 31.90
CA ALA A 33 18.19 6.00 32.12
C ALA A 33 17.71 6.85 30.93
N LEU A 34 17.93 6.39 29.69
CA LEU A 34 17.56 7.11 28.47
C LEU A 34 16.08 7.46 28.37
N ASN A 35 15.19 6.63 28.90
CA ASN A 35 13.75 6.90 28.83
C ASN A 35 13.35 8.15 29.63
N HIS A 36 14.19 8.63 30.54
CA HIS A 36 13.96 9.85 31.31
C HIS A 36 14.58 11.08 30.65
N ASP A 37 15.56 10.89 29.76
CA ASP A 37 16.27 11.95 29.06
C ASP A 37 15.33 12.74 28.12
N PRO A 38 15.30 14.09 28.21
CA PRO A 38 14.40 14.92 27.42
C PRO A 38 14.76 14.93 25.92
N GLU A 39 16.05 14.90 25.58
CA GLU A 39 16.50 14.87 24.18
C GLU A 39 16.16 13.53 23.51
N PHE A 40 16.32 12.42 24.24
CA PHE A 40 15.88 11.11 23.77
C PHE A 40 14.37 11.08 23.49
N LYS A 41 13.54 11.64 24.38
CA LYS A 41 12.09 11.74 24.17
C LYS A 41 11.78 12.60 22.95
N ARG A 42 12.45 13.74 22.79
CA ARG A 42 12.28 14.65 21.64
C ARG A 42 12.62 13.95 20.32
N LEU A 43 13.78 13.30 20.25
CA LEU A 43 14.22 12.54 19.07
C LEU A 43 13.25 11.40 18.74
N ARG A 44 12.82 10.63 19.75
CA ARG A 44 11.86 9.55 19.56
C ARG A 44 10.53 10.07 19.02
N ALA A 45 10.00 11.14 19.60
CA ALA A 45 8.75 11.76 19.14
C ALA A 45 8.88 12.29 17.70
N HIS A 46 10.00 12.95 17.39
CA HIS A 46 10.28 13.46 16.05
C HIS A 46 10.32 12.35 14.99
N ILE A 47 11.12 11.32 15.21
CA ILE A 47 11.25 10.18 14.28
C ILE A 47 9.89 9.50 14.09
N THR A 48 9.17 9.24 15.19
CA THR A 48 7.85 8.60 15.14
C THR A 48 6.85 9.44 14.33
N SER A 49 6.82 10.76 14.54
CA SER A 49 5.96 11.67 13.80
C SER A 49 6.25 11.64 12.30
N ARG A 50 7.53 11.65 11.91
CA ARG A 50 7.95 11.56 10.50
C ARG A 50 7.43 10.26 9.84
N LEU A 51 7.63 9.13 10.50
CA LEU A 51 7.19 7.81 10.00
C LEU A 51 5.67 7.74 9.84
N LEU A 52 4.91 8.22 10.83
CA LEU A 52 3.44 8.29 10.73
C LEU A 52 2.99 9.23 9.59
N GLY A 53 3.70 10.35 9.39
CA GLY A 53 3.45 11.28 8.29
C GLY A 53 3.60 10.64 6.90
N PHE A 54 4.52 9.69 6.71
CA PHE A 54 4.63 8.96 5.44
C PHE A 54 3.44 8.05 5.20
N GLY A 55 2.96 7.35 6.24
CA GLY A 55 1.79 6.47 6.15
C GLY A 55 0.52 7.21 5.72
N ALA A 56 0.31 8.42 6.24
CA ALA A 56 -0.82 9.25 5.86
C ALA A 56 -0.75 9.70 4.38
N LYS A 57 0.45 10.05 3.87
CA LYS A 57 0.66 10.48 2.48
C LYS A 57 0.56 9.34 1.46
N ALA A 58 0.92 8.12 1.86
CA ALA A 58 0.90 6.94 0.99
C ALA A 58 -0.52 6.50 0.59
N ARG A 59 -1.57 7.01 1.24
CA ARG A 59 -2.97 6.78 0.87
C ARG A 59 -3.38 7.61 -0.35
N GLN A 60 -2.63 7.51 -1.43
CA GLN A 60 -3.07 8.00 -2.73
C GLN A 60 -4.03 6.98 -3.35
N THR A 61 -5.31 7.32 -3.37
CA THR A 61 -6.31 6.60 -4.15
C THR A 61 -5.96 6.77 -5.63
N VAL A 62 -5.29 5.79 -6.22
CA VAL A 62 -4.98 5.81 -7.65
C VAL A 62 -6.24 5.40 -8.42
N THR A 63 -7.04 6.38 -8.83
CA THR A 63 -8.13 6.16 -9.79
C THR A 63 -7.53 5.91 -11.17
N ARG A 64 -7.25 4.65 -11.50
CA ARG A 64 -6.87 4.26 -12.85
C ARG A 64 -8.13 4.02 -13.67
N LYS A 65 -8.17 4.58 -14.89
CA LYS A 65 -9.18 4.21 -15.89
C LYS A 65 -8.91 2.76 -16.28
N LEU A 66 -9.65 1.83 -15.68
CA LEU A 66 -9.63 0.42 -16.05
C LEU A 66 -10.50 0.25 -17.30
N VAL A 67 -9.93 -0.34 -18.35
CA VAL A 67 -10.73 -0.85 -19.47
C VAL A 67 -11.28 -2.20 -19.02
N LEU A 68 -12.60 -2.26 -18.83
CA LEU A 68 -13.24 -3.51 -18.46
C LEU A 68 -13.17 -4.49 -19.65
N PRO A 69 -12.92 -5.78 -19.40
CA PRO A 69 -13.04 -6.80 -20.43
C PRO A 69 -14.50 -6.87 -20.91
N ASP A 70 -14.67 -7.13 -22.21
CA ASP A 70 -15.97 -7.26 -22.87
C ASP A 70 -16.60 -8.64 -22.56
N ILE A 71 -17.00 -8.84 -21.31
CA ILE A 71 -17.62 -10.07 -20.80
C ILE A 71 -18.80 -9.72 -19.90
N LEU A 72 -19.86 -10.53 -19.96
CA LEU A 72 -21.01 -10.43 -19.07
C LEU A 72 -20.76 -11.20 -17.76
N PRO A 73 -21.42 -10.79 -16.65
CA PRO A 73 -21.42 -11.57 -15.42
C PRO A 73 -21.92 -13.00 -15.65
N GLU A 74 -21.32 -13.94 -14.95
CA GLU A 74 -21.75 -15.34 -14.98
C GLU A 74 -22.67 -15.66 -13.82
N ASP A 75 -23.59 -16.58 -14.08
CA ASP A 75 -24.44 -17.18 -13.06
C ASP A 75 -23.64 -18.29 -12.36
N LEU A 76 -23.39 -18.12 -11.06
CA LEU A 76 -22.61 -19.07 -10.25
C LEU A 76 -23.39 -20.32 -9.87
N ASP A 77 -24.72 -20.30 -10.01
CA ASP A 77 -25.58 -21.45 -9.71
C ASP A 77 -25.58 -22.47 -10.86
N GLN A 78 -24.99 -22.14 -12.01
CA GLN A 78 -24.91 -23.01 -13.18
C GLN A 78 -23.49 -23.56 -13.37
N PRO A 79 -23.31 -24.89 -13.43
CA PRO A 79 -21.98 -25.49 -13.65
C PRO A 79 -21.44 -25.14 -15.05
N ARG A 80 -20.19 -24.68 -15.09
CA ARG A 80 -19.48 -24.39 -16.34
C ARG A 80 -19.10 -25.70 -17.03
N VAL A 81 -19.70 -25.99 -18.18
CA VAL A 81 -19.29 -27.11 -19.05
C VAL A 81 -18.84 -26.54 -20.40
N ASN A 82 -17.53 -26.50 -20.63
CA ASN A 82 -16.87 -26.21 -21.91
C ASN A 82 -17.50 -25.07 -22.74
N ARG A 83 -17.87 -23.95 -22.11
CA ARG A 83 -18.43 -22.77 -22.80
C ARG A 83 -17.53 -21.55 -22.61
N PRO A 84 -17.29 -20.75 -23.67
CA PRO A 84 -16.62 -19.46 -23.51
C PRO A 84 -17.51 -18.46 -22.72
N PRO A 85 -16.89 -17.43 -22.10
CA PRO A 85 -17.63 -16.35 -21.43
C PRO A 85 -18.58 -15.63 -22.38
N ARG A 86 -19.77 -15.26 -21.89
CA ARG A 86 -20.77 -14.53 -22.68
C ARG A 86 -20.30 -13.11 -22.93
N ARG A 87 -20.51 -12.59 -24.14
CA ARG A 87 -20.16 -11.21 -24.53
C ARG A 87 -21.39 -10.48 -25.08
N PRO A 88 -21.58 -9.18 -24.79
CA PRO A 88 -22.66 -8.39 -25.37
C PRO A 88 -22.62 -8.31 -26.90
N SER A 89 -21.41 -8.33 -27.50
CA SER A 89 -21.21 -8.17 -28.94
C SER A 89 -21.45 -9.45 -29.76
N GLU A 90 -21.80 -10.57 -29.14
CA GLU A 90 -21.98 -11.85 -29.82
C GLU A 90 -23.42 -11.98 -30.33
N GLU A 91 -23.65 -11.72 -31.62
CA GLU A 91 -24.97 -11.89 -32.27
C GLU A 91 -25.38 -13.37 -32.29
N LYS A 92 -26.35 -13.74 -31.45
CA LYS A 92 -26.90 -15.10 -31.42
C LYS A 92 -27.91 -15.27 -32.55
N ARG A 93 -27.51 -15.91 -33.64
CA ARG A 93 -28.42 -16.32 -34.72
C ARG A 93 -29.23 -17.52 -34.25
N GLU A 94 -30.50 -17.32 -33.92
CA GLU A 94 -31.46 -18.40 -33.66
C GLU A 94 -32.39 -18.53 -34.87
N THR A 95 -32.30 -19.65 -35.59
CA THR A 95 -33.28 -20.01 -36.61
C THR A 95 -34.49 -20.61 -35.92
N ILE A 96 -35.55 -19.81 -35.76
CA ILE A 96 -36.82 -20.28 -35.23
C ILE A 96 -37.55 -20.97 -36.39
N VAL A 97 -37.63 -22.30 -36.36
CA VAL A 97 -38.52 -23.05 -37.27
C VAL A 97 -39.91 -23.02 -36.65
N SER A 98 -40.83 -22.32 -37.31
CA SER A 98 -42.23 -22.25 -36.94
C SER A 98 -42.95 -23.52 -37.40
N THR A 99 -43.57 -24.24 -36.46
CA THR A 99 -44.58 -25.28 -36.73
C THR A 99 -45.93 -24.80 -36.21
#